data_AF-A0A1T4QSV3-F1
#
_entry.id   AF-A0A1T4QSV3-F1
#
_cell.length_a   1.000
_cell.length_b   1.000
_cell.length_c   1.000
_cell.angle_alpha   90.00
_cell.angle_beta   90.00
_cell.angle_gamma   90.00
#
_symmetry.space_group_name_H-M   'P 1'
#
loop_
_entity.id
_entity.type
_entity.pdbx_description
1 polymer ?
#
loop_
_entity_poly.entity_id
_entity_poly.type
_entity_poly.pdbx_seq_one_letter_code
_entity_poly.pdbx_strand_id
1 'polypeptide(L)'
;MIDITKLTKYIEANFVDEESTEEKGENLFSLNSNPLIDFARKIAWRGNARPFSGMSPLKHPGFKNIEKKLKTPGSEDFISRLIFYINEKNMTHPQVYTAAGMTPDCFSKIMSGKTKTPKKETIVSLALALELNYDEAIDLLSSAGQTLCGFKQDVIFEFCFKTGPYSIDEVNEALVHFHFEPIGGRQ
;
A
#
# COMPACT_ATOMS: atom_id res chain seq x y z
N MET A 1 5.22 23.10 9.67
CA MET A 1 4.05 22.77 10.52
C MET A 1 2.84 22.60 9.61
N ILE A 2 2.23 21.41 9.62
CA ILE A 2 1.07 21.09 8.77
C ILE A 2 -0.15 21.92 9.21
N ASP A 3 -0.79 22.61 8.26
CA ASP A 3 -2.04 23.33 8.50
C ASP A 3 -3.19 22.31 8.74
N ILE A 4 -3.46 22.00 10.00
CA ILE A 4 -4.48 21.01 10.41
C ILE A 4 -5.86 21.36 9.82
N THR A 5 -6.21 22.65 9.75
CA THR A 5 -7.48 23.11 9.15
C THR A 5 -7.59 22.90 7.64
N LYS A 6 -6.46 22.86 6.91
CA LYS A 6 -6.45 22.48 5.49
C LYS A 6 -6.53 20.97 5.34
N LEU A 7 -5.82 20.24 6.21
CA LEU A 7 -5.84 18.78 6.22
C LEU A 7 -7.23 18.23 6.58
N THR A 8 -7.91 18.78 7.60
CA THR A 8 -9.29 18.37 7.96
C THR A 8 -10.25 18.59 6.81
N LYS A 9 -10.22 19.76 6.16
CA LYS A 9 -11.04 20.04 4.96
C LYS A 9 -10.73 19.08 3.81
N TYR A 10 -9.46 18.72 3.61
CA TYR A 10 -9.06 17.78 2.57
C TYR A 10 -9.53 16.35 2.88
N ILE A 11 -9.49 15.94 4.15
CA ILE A 11 -10.03 14.66 4.59
C ILE A 11 -11.55 14.65 4.39
N GLU A 12 -12.28 15.66 4.86
CA GLU A 12 -13.74 15.76 4.66
C GLU A 12 -14.15 15.75 3.17
N ALA A 13 -13.33 16.34 2.29
CA ALA A 13 -13.61 16.39 0.86
C ALA A 13 -13.27 15.09 0.10
N ASN A 14 -12.31 14.29 0.58
CA ASN A 14 -11.81 13.10 -0.12
C ASN A 14 -12.08 11.78 0.62
N PHE A 15 -12.53 11.84 1.87
CA PHE A 15 -12.89 10.70 2.70
C PHE A 15 -14.33 10.88 3.18
N VAL A 16 -15.24 10.06 2.64
CA VAL A 16 -16.63 10.03 3.08
C VAL A 16 -16.72 9.08 4.28
N ASP A 17 -17.01 9.62 5.46
CA ASP A 17 -17.32 8.80 6.63
C ASP A 17 -18.68 8.10 6.40
N GLU A 18 -18.68 6.77 6.37
CA GLU A 18 -19.89 5.94 6.27
C GLU A 18 -20.72 5.91 7.58
N GLU A 19 -20.38 6.67 8.61
CA GLU A 19 -21.13 6.67 9.87
C GLU A 19 -22.02 7.91 10.02
N SER A 20 -23.12 7.91 9.27
CA SER A 20 -24.43 8.38 9.75
C SER A 20 -25.57 7.97 8.82
N THR A 21 -25.75 6.66 8.61
CA THR A 21 -27.09 6.07 8.48
C THR A 21 -27.06 4.64 8.98
N GLU A 22 -27.49 4.44 10.23
CA GLU A 22 -28.26 3.24 10.52
C GLU A 22 -29.45 3.17 9.55
N GLU A 23 -29.77 1.93 9.15
CA GLU A 23 -30.86 1.54 8.25
C GLU A 23 -30.61 1.67 6.73
N LYS A 24 -29.97 0.64 6.16
CA LYS A 24 -30.67 -0.39 5.36
C LYS A 24 -29.66 -1.43 4.88
N GLY A 25 -29.58 -2.52 5.64
CA GLY A 25 -29.10 -3.79 5.13
C GLY A 25 -30.10 -4.36 4.13
N GLU A 26 -30.22 -3.75 2.94
CA GLU A 26 -30.93 -4.34 1.82
C GLU A 26 -30.09 -4.26 0.53
N ASN A 27 -29.84 -5.45 -0.01
CA ASN A 27 -29.55 -5.74 -1.42
C ASN A 27 -28.18 -5.34 -2.01
N LEU A 28 -27.17 -6.16 -1.73
CA LEU A 28 -25.98 -6.31 -2.58
C LEU A 28 -25.82 -7.73 -3.16
N PHE A 29 -26.94 -8.41 -3.40
CA PHE A 29 -26.99 -9.66 -4.20
C PHE A 29 -28.07 -9.58 -5.29
N SER A 30 -28.09 -8.48 -6.05
CA SER A 30 -28.73 -8.46 -7.37
C SER A 30 -27.70 -8.14 -8.45
N LEU A 31 -26.64 -8.94 -8.51
CA LEU A 31 -25.84 -8.99 -9.72
C LEU A 31 -26.57 -9.87 -10.73
N ASN A 32 -26.92 -9.26 -11.86
CA ASN A 32 -27.09 -9.94 -13.14
C ASN A 32 -26.19 -11.17 -13.18
N SER A 33 -26.78 -12.34 -13.42
CA SER A 33 -26.15 -13.65 -13.31
C SER A 33 -24.81 -13.68 -14.06
N ASN A 34 -23.71 -13.64 -13.29
CA ASN A 34 -22.39 -13.84 -13.83
C ASN A 34 -22.32 -15.31 -14.31
N PRO A 35 -22.04 -15.60 -15.59
CA PRO A 35 -22.18 -16.94 -16.17
C PRO A 35 -21.35 -18.01 -15.44
N LEU A 36 -20.26 -17.63 -14.76
CA LEU A 36 -19.47 -18.51 -13.90
C LEU A 36 -20.21 -18.95 -12.63
N ILE A 37 -20.97 -18.04 -12.01
CA ILE A 37 -21.76 -18.32 -10.81
C ILE A 37 -22.96 -19.20 -11.20
N ASP A 38 -23.59 -18.89 -12.32
CA ASP A 38 -24.72 -19.65 -12.85
C ASP A 38 -24.29 -21.05 -13.30
N PHE A 39 -23.10 -21.17 -13.91
CA PHE A 39 -22.46 -22.44 -14.22
C PHE A 39 -22.20 -23.25 -12.94
N ALA A 40 -21.52 -22.67 -11.93
CA ALA A 40 -21.24 -23.33 -10.66
C ALA A 40 -22.52 -23.81 -9.94
N ARG A 41 -23.60 -23.03 -10.01
CA ARG A 41 -24.91 -23.41 -9.47
C ARG A 41 -25.50 -24.58 -10.24
N LYS A 42 -25.45 -24.57 -11.58
CA LYS A 42 -26.02 -25.62 -12.44
C LYS A 42 -25.36 -27.00 -12.22
N ILE A 43 -24.07 -27.05 -11.91
CA ILE A 43 -23.34 -28.30 -11.61
C ILE A 43 -23.61 -28.81 -10.19
N ALA A 44 -23.80 -27.93 -9.21
CA ALA A 44 -24.01 -28.31 -7.81
C ALA A 44 -25.35 -29.04 -7.54
N TRP A 45 -26.38 -28.82 -8.36
CA TRP A 45 -27.71 -29.43 -8.20
C TRP A 45 -27.83 -30.85 -8.77
N ARG A 46 -26.84 -31.34 -9.52
CA ARG A 46 -26.80 -32.75 -9.96
C ARG A 46 -25.86 -33.55 -9.08
N GLY A 47 -26.40 -34.06 -7.97
CA GLY A 47 -25.90 -35.23 -7.23
C GLY A 47 -24.39 -35.33 -7.00
N ASN A 48 -23.96 -34.99 -5.78
CA ASN A 48 -22.73 -35.46 -5.12
C ASN A 48 -21.38 -35.34 -5.86
N ALA A 49 -21.28 -34.53 -6.91
CA ALA A 49 -19.99 -34.17 -7.48
C ALA A 49 -19.47 -32.89 -6.82
N ARG A 50 -18.34 -32.97 -6.11
CA ARG A 50 -17.49 -31.80 -5.84
C ARG A 50 -16.57 -31.66 -7.06
N PRO A 51 -16.89 -30.83 -8.08
CA PRO A 51 -16.13 -30.80 -9.34
C PRO A 51 -14.68 -30.30 -9.16
N PHE A 52 -14.35 -29.76 -7.99
CA PHE A 52 -13.02 -29.28 -7.63
C PHE A 52 -12.34 -30.11 -6.53
N SER A 53 -12.95 -31.21 -6.07
CA SER A 53 -12.27 -32.14 -5.15
C SER A 53 -11.24 -32.95 -5.94
N GLY A 54 -9.97 -32.50 -5.85
CA GLY A 54 -8.83 -33.10 -6.54
C GLY A 54 -8.12 -32.16 -7.52
N MET A 55 -8.80 -31.11 -8.01
CA MET A 55 -8.16 -30.01 -8.74
C MET A 55 -7.75 -28.92 -7.76
N SER A 56 -6.53 -29.01 -7.23
CA SER A 56 -5.88 -27.83 -6.67
C SER A 56 -5.53 -26.89 -7.84
N PRO A 57 -6.09 -25.67 -7.94
CA PRO A 57 -5.80 -24.74 -9.05
C PRO A 57 -4.31 -24.46 -9.23
N LEU A 58 -3.55 -24.60 -8.15
CA LEU A 58 -2.10 -24.42 -8.05
C LEU A 58 -1.26 -25.48 -8.79
N LYS A 59 -1.84 -26.60 -9.24
CA LYS A 59 -1.11 -27.68 -9.93
C LYS A 59 -1.25 -27.69 -11.46
N HIS A 60 -2.03 -26.77 -12.03
CA HIS A 60 -2.24 -26.71 -13.48
C HIS A 60 -0.96 -26.22 -14.21
N PRO A 61 -0.53 -26.85 -15.32
CA PRO A 61 0.69 -26.46 -16.05
C PRO A 61 0.63 -25.02 -16.59
N GLY A 62 -0.57 -24.50 -16.87
CA GLY A 62 -0.78 -23.08 -17.18
C GLY A 62 -0.45 -22.15 -16.01
N PHE A 63 -0.69 -22.58 -14.76
CA PHE A 63 -0.38 -21.81 -13.54
C PHE A 63 1.13 -21.62 -13.35
N LYS A 64 1.93 -22.67 -13.61
CA LYS A 64 3.41 -22.56 -13.63
C LYS A 64 3.94 -21.59 -14.68
N ASN A 65 3.25 -21.46 -15.82
CA ASN A 65 3.60 -20.46 -16.84
C ASN A 65 3.19 -19.04 -16.43
N ILE A 66 2.11 -18.89 -15.65
CA ILE A 66 1.73 -17.61 -15.03
C ILE A 66 2.76 -17.25 -13.95
N GLU A 67 3.18 -18.17 -13.08
CA GLU A 67 4.24 -17.95 -12.09
C GLU A 67 5.58 -17.55 -12.75
N LYS A 68 5.95 -18.17 -13.88
CA LYS A 68 7.13 -17.77 -14.66
C LYS A 68 6.95 -16.44 -15.39
N LYS A 69 5.74 -16.08 -15.82
CA LYS A 69 5.40 -14.76 -16.38
C LYS A 69 5.23 -13.67 -15.32
N LEU A 70 4.98 -14.02 -14.06
CA LEU A 70 5.00 -13.10 -12.93
C LEU A 70 6.43 -12.89 -12.40
N LYS A 71 7.35 -13.84 -12.68
CA LYS A 71 8.81 -13.64 -12.64
C LYS A 71 9.32 -12.89 -13.87
N THR A 72 8.55 -11.94 -14.40
CA THR A 72 9.06 -10.99 -15.38
C THR A 72 10.04 -10.04 -14.71
N PRO A 73 11.24 -9.82 -15.28
CA PRO A 73 12.19 -8.79 -14.85
C PRO A 73 11.69 -7.39 -15.28
N GLY A 74 10.50 -7.02 -14.80
CA GLY A 74 9.78 -5.79 -15.19
C GLY A 74 9.24 -5.01 -14.00
N SER A 75 9.24 -5.57 -12.79
CA SER A 75 9.22 -4.77 -11.57
C SER A 75 10.68 -4.50 -11.22
N GLU A 76 11.14 -3.25 -11.34
CA GLU A 76 12.40 -2.88 -10.70
C GLU A 76 12.30 -3.30 -9.23
N ASP A 77 13.31 -4.02 -8.73
CA ASP A 77 13.34 -4.42 -7.33
C ASP A 77 13.23 -3.15 -6.48
N PHE A 78 12.33 -3.13 -5.49
CA PHE A 78 12.11 -1.98 -4.60
C PHE A 78 13.41 -1.32 -4.13
N ILE A 79 14.42 -2.13 -3.82
CA ILE A 79 15.75 -1.67 -3.39
C ILE A 79 16.46 -0.90 -4.51
N SER A 80 16.42 -1.38 -5.75
CA SER A 80 16.98 -0.68 -6.91
C SER A 80 16.28 0.65 -7.14
N ARG A 81 14.95 0.70 -7.01
CA ARG A 81 14.17 1.94 -7.13
C ARG A 81 14.51 2.94 -6.01
N LEU A 82 14.63 2.45 -4.79
CA LEU A 82 15.05 3.25 -3.64
C LEU A 82 16.45 3.84 -3.87
N ILE A 83 17.41 3.03 -4.32
CA ILE A 83 18.78 3.49 -4.62
C ILE A 83 18.78 4.53 -5.74
N PHE A 84 17.95 4.36 -6.76
CA PHE A 84 17.80 5.34 -7.84
C PHE A 84 17.39 6.71 -7.28
N TYR A 85 16.34 6.77 -6.46
CA TYR A 85 15.90 8.03 -5.84
C TYR A 85 16.93 8.62 -4.86
N ILE A 86 17.64 7.79 -4.09
CA ILE A 86 18.73 8.23 -3.22
C ILE A 86 19.83 8.95 -4.04
N ASN A 87 20.19 8.40 -5.19
CA ASN A 87 21.19 8.98 -6.08
C ASN A 87 20.68 10.27 -6.74
N GLU A 88 19.45 10.27 -7.25
CA GLU A 88 18.81 11.45 -7.86
C GLU A 88 18.75 12.64 -6.87
N LYS A 89 18.39 12.37 -5.62
CA LYS A 89 18.32 13.39 -4.54
C LYS A 89 19.68 13.69 -3.92
N ASN A 90 20.76 13.05 -4.38
CA ASN A 90 22.13 13.20 -3.85
C ASN A 90 22.23 13.01 -2.33
N MET A 91 21.42 12.10 -1.77
CA MET A 91 21.41 11.82 -0.34
C MET A 91 22.32 10.63 -0.01
N THR A 92 22.95 10.69 1.15
CA THR A 92 23.73 9.55 1.68
C THR A 92 22.81 8.63 2.50
N HIS A 93 23.16 7.34 2.57
CA HIS A 93 22.36 6.36 3.34
C HIS A 93 22.14 6.80 4.80
N PRO A 94 23.13 7.40 5.50
CA PRO A 94 22.93 7.99 6.82
C PRO A 94 21.89 9.08 6.90
N GLN A 95 21.86 9.98 5.92
CA GLN A 95 20.86 11.04 5.87
C GLN A 95 19.47 10.46 5.66
N VAL A 96 19.33 9.47 4.78
CA VAL A 96 18.05 8.84 4.46
C VAL A 96 17.44 8.15 5.67
N TYR A 97 18.15 7.26 6.37
CA TYR A 97 17.54 6.58 7.54
C TYR A 97 17.27 7.55 8.69
N THR A 98 18.08 8.60 8.83
CA THR A 98 17.91 9.61 9.90
C THR A 98 16.68 10.46 9.63
N ALA A 99 16.53 10.94 8.39
CA ALA A 99 15.37 11.68 7.93
C ALA A 99 14.10 10.80 7.94
N ALA A 100 14.26 9.49 7.67
CA ALA A 100 13.18 8.51 7.73
C ALA A 100 12.76 8.10 9.16
N GLY A 101 13.42 8.64 10.20
CA GLY A 101 13.14 8.26 11.59
C GLY A 101 13.41 6.78 11.86
N MET A 102 14.32 6.16 11.10
CA MET A 102 14.63 4.72 11.16
C MET A 102 15.97 4.45 11.83
N THR A 103 16.10 3.28 12.43
CA THR A 103 17.40 2.79 12.91
C THR A 103 18.27 2.30 11.74
N PRO A 104 19.61 2.47 11.81
CA PRO A 104 20.53 1.95 10.79
C PRO A 104 20.39 0.45 10.55
N ASP A 105 20.05 -0.31 11.59
CA ASP A 105 19.84 -1.76 11.53
C ASP A 105 18.60 -2.11 10.70
N CYS A 106 17.50 -1.36 10.88
CA CYS A 106 16.29 -1.56 10.10
C CYS A 106 16.55 -1.25 8.62
N PHE A 107 17.21 -0.12 8.34
CA PHE A 107 17.59 0.27 6.99
C PHE A 107 18.53 -0.75 6.32
N SER A 108 19.53 -1.26 7.06
CA SER A 108 20.46 -2.27 6.55
C SER A 108 19.75 -3.59 6.21
N LYS A 109 18.71 -3.97 6.98
CA LYS A 109 17.89 -5.15 6.67
C LYS A 109 17.09 -4.99 5.38
N ILE A 110 16.57 -3.79 5.13
CA ILE A 110 15.88 -3.43 3.88
C ILE A 110 16.87 -3.51 2.71
N MET A 111 18.01 -2.84 2.81
CA MET A 111 19.03 -2.80 1.76
C MET A 111 19.64 -4.18 1.45
N SER A 112 19.74 -5.06 2.44
CA SER A 112 20.25 -6.42 2.25
C SER A 112 19.23 -7.42 1.69
N GLY A 113 17.98 -7.00 1.44
CA GLY A 113 16.92 -7.86 0.92
C GLY A 113 16.51 -9.01 1.86
N LYS A 114 16.94 -8.98 3.12
CA LYS A 114 16.66 -10.03 4.12
C LYS A 114 15.29 -9.86 4.78
N THR A 115 14.75 -8.66 4.77
CA THR A 115 13.39 -8.38 5.26
C THR A 115 12.36 -8.78 4.21
N LYS A 116 11.38 -9.57 4.67
CA LYS A 116 10.09 -9.73 4.00
C LYS A 116 9.54 -8.31 3.75
N THR A 117 9.06 -8.05 2.54
CA THR A 117 8.47 -6.79 2.03
C THR A 117 8.17 -5.75 3.12
N PRO A 118 8.84 -4.57 3.12
CA PRO A 118 8.69 -3.58 4.18
C PRO A 118 7.22 -3.15 4.33
N LYS A 119 6.86 -2.72 5.54
CA LYS A 119 5.51 -2.20 5.81
C LYS A 119 5.27 -0.95 4.98
N LYS A 120 4.00 -0.71 4.64
CA LYS A 120 3.54 0.48 3.94
C LYS A 120 4.03 1.78 4.61
N GLU A 121 3.87 1.89 5.92
CA GLU A 121 4.36 3.01 6.73
C GLU A 121 5.86 3.26 6.53
N THR A 122 6.66 2.20 6.50
CA THR A 122 8.12 2.30 6.32
C THR A 122 8.49 2.82 4.94
N ILE A 123 7.76 2.41 3.90
CA ILE A 123 7.98 2.89 2.53
C ILE A 123 7.57 4.37 2.42
N VAL A 124 6.45 4.76 3.04
CA VAL A 124 6.00 6.15 3.10
C VAL A 124 7.02 7.02 3.84
N SER A 125 7.56 6.56 4.98
CA SER A 125 8.64 7.27 5.68
C SER A 125 9.87 7.48 4.81
N LEU A 126 10.27 6.47 4.01
CA LEU A 126 11.38 6.60 3.06
C LEU A 126 11.07 7.59 1.94
N ALA A 127 9.85 7.57 1.40
CA ALA A 127 9.42 8.51 0.37
C ALA A 127 9.40 9.96 0.87
N LEU A 128 8.92 10.18 2.10
CA LEU A 128 8.94 11.49 2.76
C LEU A 128 10.37 11.96 3.04
N ALA A 129 11.24 11.06 3.51
CA ALA A 129 12.64 11.36 3.79
C ALA A 129 13.44 11.74 2.53
N LEU A 130 13.06 11.20 1.37
CA LEU A 130 13.62 11.51 0.06
C LEU A 130 12.95 12.71 -0.62
N GLU A 131 11.99 13.36 0.06
CA GLU A 131 11.23 14.49 -0.46
C GLU A 131 10.66 14.18 -1.85
N LEU A 132 10.06 13.00 -1.99
CA LEU A 132 9.44 12.55 -3.24
C LEU A 132 8.11 13.25 -3.48
N ASN A 133 7.81 13.49 -4.75
CA ASN A 133 6.49 13.94 -5.18
C ASN A 133 5.47 12.79 -5.12
N TYR A 134 4.17 13.13 -5.22
CA TYR A 134 3.08 12.13 -5.20
C TYR A 134 3.27 10.98 -6.20
N ASP A 135 3.62 11.29 -7.46
CA ASP A 135 3.82 10.28 -8.50
C ASP A 135 5.04 9.39 -8.21
N GLU A 136 6.14 9.98 -7.73
CA GLU A 136 7.37 9.26 -7.35
C GLU A 136 7.13 8.35 -6.13
N ALA A 137 6.34 8.81 -5.16
CA ALA A 137 5.98 8.05 -3.97
C ALA A 137 5.08 6.85 -4.32
N ILE A 138 4.10 7.02 -5.22
CA ILE A 138 3.27 5.91 -5.72
C ILE A 138 4.12 4.88 -6.45
N ASP A 139 5.06 5.35 -7.27
CA ASP A 139 5.95 4.49 -8.02
C ASP A 139 6.89 3.69 -7.09
N LEU A 140 7.44 4.33 -6.05
CA LEU A 140 8.19 3.62 -5.01
C LEU A 140 7.33 2.59 -4.26
N LEU A 141 6.09 2.94 -3.89
CA LEU A 141 5.14 2.02 -3.25
C LEU A 141 4.80 0.83 -4.17
N SER A 142 4.56 1.11 -5.44
CA SER A 142 4.23 0.11 -6.46
C SER A 142 5.37 -0.87 -6.67
N SER A 143 6.63 -0.40 -6.64
CA SER A 143 7.82 -1.27 -6.72
C SER A 143 7.94 -2.24 -5.53
N ALA A 144 7.37 -1.88 -4.37
CA ALA A 144 7.27 -2.75 -3.20
C ALA A 144 6.01 -3.63 -3.17
N GLY A 145 5.13 -3.51 -4.18
CA GLY A 145 3.83 -4.18 -4.21
C GLY A 145 2.82 -3.61 -3.20
N GLN A 146 3.00 -2.36 -2.76
CA GLN A 146 2.11 -1.64 -1.85
C GLN A 146 1.36 -0.55 -2.61
N THR A 147 0.19 -0.16 -2.10
CA THR A 147 -0.63 0.92 -2.65
C THR A 147 -1.27 1.74 -1.54
N LEU A 148 -1.55 3.01 -1.83
CA LEU A 148 -2.42 3.84 -0.99
C LEU A 148 -3.86 3.37 -1.27
N CYS A 149 -4.48 2.77 -0.27
CA CYS A 149 -5.78 2.11 -0.36
C CYS A 149 -6.82 2.93 0.40
N GLY A 150 -6.97 4.21 0.06
CA GLY A 150 -8.13 5.04 0.41
C GLY A 150 -8.51 5.13 1.90
N PHE A 151 -7.70 4.64 2.83
CA PHE A 151 -7.94 4.75 4.27
C PHE A 151 -7.64 6.18 4.74
N LYS A 152 -8.18 6.58 5.90
CA LYS A 152 -7.92 7.92 6.47
C LYS A 152 -6.42 8.25 6.56
N GLN A 153 -5.60 7.27 6.95
CA GLN A 153 -4.13 7.40 6.97
C GLN A 153 -3.55 7.69 5.57
N ASP A 154 -4.07 7.04 4.53
CA ASP A 154 -3.61 7.23 3.17
C ASP A 154 -3.92 8.62 2.66
N VAL A 155 -5.11 9.14 2.95
CA VAL A 155 -5.51 10.50 2.59
C VAL A 155 -4.58 11.53 3.25
N ILE A 156 -4.14 11.27 4.49
CA ILE A 156 -3.13 12.10 5.15
C ILE A 156 -1.80 12.05 4.39
N PHE A 157 -1.32 10.86 4.01
CA PHE A 157 -0.10 10.72 3.22
C PHE A 157 -0.21 11.40 1.85
N GLU A 158 -1.34 11.24 1.15
CA GLU A 158 -1.58 11.92 -0.12
C GLU A 158 -1.51 13.44 0.02
N PHE A 159 -2.12 13.98 1.08
CA PHE A 159 -2.05 15.40 1.36
C PHE A 159 -0.60 15.83 1.57
N CYS A 160 0.16 15.10 2.38
CA CYS A 160 1.57 15.38 2.62
C CYS A 160 2.37 15.41 1.31
N PHE A 161 2.20 14.45 0.40
CA PHE A 161 2.91 14.44 -0.88
C PHE A 161 2.46 15.53 -1.86
N LYS A 162 1.23 16.05 -1.73
CA LYS A 162 0.69 17.09 -2.62
C LYS A 162 1.02 18.51 -2.19
N THR A 163 1.07 18.78 -0.87
CA THR A 163 1.26 20.15 -0.37
C THR A 163 2.73 20.51 -0.12
N GLY A 164 3.64 19.56 -0.27
CA GLY A 164 5.09 19.80 -0.29
C GLY A 164 5.85 18.93 0.70
N PRO A 165 7.18 18.96 0.68
CA PRO A 165 7.97 18.08 1.55
C PRO A 165 7.74 18.43 3.01
N TYR A 166 7.27 17.44 3.78
CA TYR A 166 7.13 17.52 5.24
C TYR A 166 8.15 16.61 5.90
N SER A 167 8.65 17.05 7.06
CA SER A 167 9.45 16.18 7.92
C SER A 167 8.58 15.10 8.56
N ILE A 168 9.19 13.99 8.94
CA ILE A 168 8.46 12.88 9.59
C ILE A 168 7.83 13.30 10.91
N ASP A 169 8.50 14.20 11.65
CA ASP A 169 7.95 14.71 12.90
C ASP A 169 6.65 15.49 12.65
N GLU A 170 6.58 16.30 11.59
CA GLU A 170 5.35 17.01 11.23
C GLU A 170 4.23 16.06 10.80
N VAL A 171 4.55 15.02 10.02
CA VAL A 171 3.56 14.00 9.63
C VAL A 171 3.07 13.22 10.86
N ASN A 172 3.96 12.91 11.80
CA ASN A 172 3.61 12.22 13.04
C ASN A 172 2.67 13.05 13.93
N GLU A 173 2.89 14.36 14.03
CA GLU A 173 1.96 15.25 14.74
C GLU A 173 0.55 15.20 14.13
N ALA A 174 0.45 15.20 12.79
CA ALA A 174 -0.82 15.06 12.09
C ALA A 174 -1.46 13.69 12.34
N LEU A 175 -0.70 12.59 12.25
CA LEU A 175 -1.22 11.23 12.51
C LEU A 175 -1.76 11.09 13.94
N VAL A 176 -1.02 11.59 14.93
CA VAL A 176 -1.42 11.55 16.35
C VAL A 176 -2.68 12.37 16.58
N HIS A 177 -2.83 13.53 15.91
CA HIS A 177 -4.03 14.35 15.98
C HIS A 177 -5.30 13.59 15.53
N PHE A 178 -5.17 12.67 14.57
CA PHE A 178 -6.26 11.81 14.10
C PHE A 178 -6.29 10.43 14.77
N HIS A 179 -5.59 10.26 15.90
CA HIS A 179 -5.53 9.01 16.68
C HIS A 179 -4.91 7.81 15.95
N PHE A 180 -4.00 8.06 14.99
CA PHE A 180 -3.23 7.02 14.31
C PHE A 180 -1.85 6.81 14.94
N GLU A 181 -1.27 5.63 14.69
CA GLU A 181 0.10 5.32 15.12
C GLU A 181 1.12 6.17 14.33
N PRO A 182 2.15 6.71 15.00
CA PRO A 182 3.22 7.44 14.34
C PRO A 182 4.09 6.51 13.50
N ILE A 183 4.67 7.07 12.44
CA ILE A 183 5.58 6.39 11.52
C ILE A 183 7.04 6.71 11.84
N GLY A 184 7.95 5.83 11.41
CA GLY A 184 9.36 5.89 11.78
C GLY A 184 9.62 5.13 13.09
N GLY A 185 10.63 4.25 13.09
CA GLY A 185 10.93 3.31 14.17
C GLY A 185 11.49 3.92 15.46
N ARG A 186 11.14 5.16 15.80
CA ARG A 186 11.39 5.77 17.11
C ARG A 186 10.20 5.45 18.02
N GLN A 187 10.18 4.25 18.59
CA GLN A 187 9.41 3.96 19.81
C GLN A 187 10.37 3.80 20.97
#